data_AF-A0AAP6ZZE2-F1
#
_entry.id   AF-A0AAP6ZZE2-F1
#
_cell.length_a   1.000
_cell.length_b   1.000
_cell.length_c   1.000
_cell.angle_alpha   90.00
_cell.angle_beta   90.00
_cell.angle_gamma   90.00
#
_symmetry.space_group_name_H-M   'P 1'
#
loop_
_entity.id
_entity.type
_entity.pdbx_description
1 polymer ?
#
loop_
_entity_poly.entity_id
_entity_poly.type
_entity_poly.pdbx_seq_one_letter_code
_entity_poly.pdbx_strand_id
1 'polypeptide(L)' 'MKNRNVTGIVLAIIYCIVLFVILTDAPSGEAPNNPLWVYSMIPLGAVVITFLFDYVIKFDLFDFFRKKKE' A
#
# COMPACT_ATOMS: atom_id res chain seq x y z
N MET A 1 -15.64 -2.48 -16.42
CA MET A 1 -14.48 -2.09 -15.59
C MET A 1 -14.68 -2.72 -14.22
N LYS A 2 -13.71 -3.49 -13.70
CA LYS A 2 -13.85 -4.14 -12.38
C LYS A 2 -13.84 -3.04 -11.31
N ASN A 3 -14.88 -2.94 -10.49
CA ASN A 3 -14.90 -2.04 -9.33
C ASN A 3 -13.78 -2.50 -8.40
N ARG A 4 -12.65 -1.77 -8.40
CA ARG A 4 -11.54 -2.00 -7.49
C ARG A 4 -11.80 -1.21 -6.22
N ASN A 5 -11.45 -1.76 -5.08
CA ASN A 5 -11.63 -1.09 -3.80
C ASN A 5 -10.66 0.11 -3.72
N VAL A 6 -11.19 1.34 -3.77
CA VAL A 6 -10.39 2.56 -3.78
C VAL A 6 -9.61 2.69 -2.47
N THR A 7 -10.25 2.33 -1.35
CA THR A 7 -9.62 2.31 -0.03
C THR A 7 -8.40 1.38 0.00
N GLY A 8 -8.52 0.19 -0.59
CA GLY A 8 -7.40 -0.76 -0.70
C GLY A 8 -6.23 -0.26 -1.54
N ILE A 9 -6.53 0.40 -2.66
CA ILE A 9 -5.51 1.02 -3.52
C ILE A 9 -4.77 2.14 -2.77
N VAL A 10 -5.51 3.03 -2.10
CA VAL A 10 -4.91 4.14 -1.33
C VAL A 10 -3.99 3.61 -0.23
N LEU A 11 -4.43 2.60 0.51
CA LEU A 11 -3.59 1.97 1.56
C LEU A 11 -2.35 1.27 0.99
N ALA A 12 -2.47 0.60 -0.15
CA ALA A 12 -1.32 -0.02 -0.82
C ALA A 12 -0.27 1.02 -1.24
N ILE A 13 -0.71 2.19 -1.74
CA ILE A 13 0.19 3.30 -2.08
C ILE A 13 0.89 3.85 -0.83
N ILE A 14 0.14 4.09 0.26
CA ILE A 14 0.70 4.55 1.53
C ILE A 14 1.75 3.56 2.05
N TYR A 15 1.43 2.26 2.02
CA TYR A 15 2.35 1.20 2.41
C TYR A 15 3.65 1.24 1.59
N CYS A 16 3.57 1.36 0.27
CA CYS A 16 4.75 1.42 -0.59
C CYS A 16 5.65 2.61 -0.24
N ILE A 17 5.06 3.79 -0.01
CA ILE A 17 5.81 5.02 0.32
C ILE A 17 6.48 4.87 1.69
N VAL A 18 5.74 4.42 2.71
CA VAL A 18 6.28 4.26 4.07
C VAL A 18 7.39 3.23 4.09
N LEU A 19 7.19 2.07 3.45
CA LEU A 19 8.21 1.03 3.42
C LEU A 19 9.45 1.47 2.63
N PHE A 20 9.27 2.20 1.53
CA PHE A 20 10.39 2.77 0.79
C PHE A 20 11.21 3.72 1.68
N VAL A 21 10.56 4.65 2.39
CA VAL A 21 11.23 5.58 3.30
C VAL A 21 12.03 4.81 4.36
N ILE A 22 11.44 3.79 4.98
CA ILE A 22 12.12 2.95 5.98
C ILE A 22 13.33 2.23 5.37
N LEU A 23 13.21 1.71 4.16
CA LEU A 23 14.30 0.99 3.48
C LEU A 23 15.41 1.89 2.97
N THR A 24 15.12 3.17 2.78
CA THR A 24 16.10 4.18 2.36
C THR A 24 16.64 5.01 3.51
N ASP A 25 16.09 4.85 4.72
CA ASP A 25 16.59 5.52 5.90
C ASP A 25 17.97 4.96 6.25
N ALA A 26 18.98 5.82 6.20
CA ALA A 26 20.37 5.46 6.42
C ALA A 26 21.10 6.61 7.14
N PRO A 27 22.13 6.29 7.94
CA PRO A 27 22.96 7.31 8.59
C PRO A 27 23.54 8.30 7.57
N SER A 28 23.69 9.56 7.99
CA SER A 28 24.26 10.62 7.16
C SER A 28 25.62 10.23 6.59
N GLY A 29 25.71 10.06 5.28
CA GLY A 29 26.94 9.71 4.56
C GLY A 29 27.07 8.25 4.15
N GLU A 30 26.13 7.38 4.54
CA GLU A 30 26.07 5.98 4.12
C GLU A 30 24.90 5.74 3.16
N ALA A 31 25.11 4.86 2.17
CA ALA A 31 24.01 4.39 1.34
C ALA A 31 23.18 3.35 2.10
N PRO A 32 21.87 3.26 1.84
CA PRO A 32 21.04 2.22 2.45
C PRO A 32 21.59 0.83 2.13
N ASN A 33 21.98 0.07 3.15
CA ASN A 33 22.59 -1.25 3.01
C ASN A 33 21.62 -2.36 3.44
N ASN A 34 20.41 -2.34 2.88
CA ASN A 34 19.43 -3.39 3.10
C ASN A 34 19.63 -4.53 2.08
N PRO A 35 19.43 -5.81 2.48
CA PRO A 35 19.50 -6.92 1.54
C PRO A 35 18.51 -6.74 0.39
N LEU A 36 18.94 -7.02 -0.86
CA LEU A 36 18.15 -6.76 -2.06
C LEU A 36 16.76 -7.43 -2.06
N TRP A 37 16.62 -8.57 -1.39
CA TRP A 37 15.34 -9.29 -1.29
C TRP A 37 14.29 -8.51 -0.48
N VAL A 38 14.70 -7.65 0.46
CA VAL A 38 13.76 -6.88 1.30
C VAL A 38 12.98 -5.87 0.47
N TYR A 39 13.57 -5.33 -0.60
CA TYR A 39 12.86 -4.46 -1.54
C TYR A 39 11.73 -5.18 -2.30
N SER A 40 11.78 -6.51 -2.40
CA SER A 40 10.68 -7.31 -2.98
C SER A 40 9.45 -7.33 -2.08
N MET A 41 9.57 -6.96 -0.80
CA MET A 41 8.42 -6.81 0.11
C MET A 41 7.50 -5.64 -0.26
N ILE A 42 8.00 -4.67 -1.02
CA ILE A 42 7.20 -3.53 -1.52
C ILE A 42 6.08 -4.02 -2.46
N PRO A 43 6.38 -4.67 -3.60
CA PRO A 43 5.33 -5.18 -4.47
C PRO A 43 4.51 -6.30 -3.80
N LEU A 44 5.13 -7.17 -3.00
CA LEU A 44 4.43 -8.25 -2.28
C LEU A 44 3.37 -7.70 -1.33
N GLY A 45 3.72 -6.73 -0.49
CA GLY A 45 2.76 -6.14 0.45
C GLY A 45 1.64 -5.39 -0.26
N ALA A 46 1.93 -4.69 -1.37
CA ALA A 46 0.90 -4.05 -2.17
C ALA A 46 -0.11 -5.05 -2.75
N VAL A 47 0.35 -6.21 -3.23
CA VAL A 47 -0.53 -7.30 -3.72
C VAL A 47 -1.37 -7.86 -2.57
N VAL A 48 -0.78 -8.08 -1.40
CA VAL A 48 -1.51 -8.58 -0.22
C VAL A 48 -2.59 -7.59 0.22
N ILE A 49 -2.27 -6.29 0.32
CA ILE A 49 -3.22 -5.25 0.74
C ILE A 49 -4.37 -5.16 -0.26
N THR A 50 -4.06 -5.06 -1.57
CA THR A 50 -5.09 -4.96 -2.60
C THR A 50 -5.95 -6.22 -2.65
N PHE A 51 -5.37 -7.41 -2.54
CA PHE A 51 -6.12 -8.67 -2.46
C PHE A 51 -7.03 -8.71 -1.23
N LEU A 52 -6.53 -8.31 -0.06
CA LEU A 52 -7.30 -8.33 1.17
C LEU A 52 -8.49 -7.35 1.11
N PHE A 53 -8.30 -6.17 0.53
CA PHE A 53 -9.38 -5.19 0.36
C PHE A 53 -10.39 -5.56 -0.73
N ASP A 54 -9.92 -6.13 -1.85
CA ASP A 54 -10.81 -6.55 -2.94
C ASP A 54 -11.62 -7.82 -2.60
N TYR A 55 -11.03 -8.79 -1.88
CA TYR A 55 -11.63 -10.11 -1.66
C TYR A 55 -12.24 -10.29 -0.26
N VAL A 56 -11.57 -9.80 0.79
CA VAL A 56 -11.99 -10.05 2.18
C VAL A 56 -12.85 -8.93 2.70
N ILE A 57 -12.34 -7.69 2.63
CA ILE A 57 -12.95 -6.58 3.34
C ILE A 57 -14.20 -6.06 2.61
N LYS A 58 -14.22 -6.03 1.26
CA LYS A 58 -15.35 -5.54 0.40
C LYS A 58 -15.98 -4.19 0.80
N PHE A 59 -15.48 -3.57 1.86
CA PHE A 59 -15.85 -2.30 2.41
C PHE A 59 -14.98 -1.26 1.71
N ASP A 60 -15.64 -0.44 0.90
CA ASP A 60 -15.00 0.72 0.31
C ASP A 60 -15.46 1.95 1.09
N LEU A 61 -14.59 2.38 1.99
CA LEU A 61 -14.79 3.53 2.88
C LEU A 61 -15.04 4.80 2.04
N PHE A 62 -14.43 4.87 0.85
CA PHE A 62 -14.61 5.96 -0.10
C PHE A 62 -16.02 5.95 -0.74
N ASP A 63 -16.55 4.77 -1.08
CA ASP A 63 -17.90 4.66 -1.65
C ASP A 63 -18.98 4.91 -0.58
N PHE A 64 -18.70 4.55 0.69
CA PHE A 64 -19.54 4.93 1.83
C PHE A 64 -19.62 6.45 2.02
N PHE A 65 -18.49 7.17 1.96
CA PHE A 65 -18.49 8.63 2.04
C PHE A 65 -19.15 9.29 0.82
N ARG A 66 -18.98 8.73 -0.38
CA ARG A 66 -19.63 9.22 -1.59
C ARG A 66 -21.15 9.14 -1.49
N LYS A 67 -21.70 7.99 -1.06
CA LYS A 67 -23.14 7.80 -0.82
C LYS A 67 -23.72 8.69 0.29
N LYS A 68 -22.90 9.14 1.24
CA LYS A 68 -23.35 10.01 2.34
C LYS A 68 -23.44 11.48 1.95
N LYS A 69 -22.92 11.84 0.78
CA LYS A 69 -22.83 13.22 0.27
C LYS A 69 -23.91 13.53 -0.77
N GLU A 70 -24.59 12.51 -1.30
CA GLU A 70 -25.87 12.60 -2.02
C GLU A 70 -27.03 12.57 -1.02
#